data_AF-A0A7Y1T8Z4-F1
#
_entry.id   AF-A0A7Y1T8Z4-F1
#
_cell.length_a   1.000
_cell.length_b   1.000
_cell.length_c   1.000
_cell.angle_alpha   90.00
_cell.angle_beta   90.00
_cell.angle_gamma   90.00
#
_symmetry.space_group_name_H-M   'P 1'
#
loop_
_entity.id
_entity.type
_entity.pdbx_description
1 polymer ?
#
loop_
_entity_poly.entity_id
_entity_poly.type
_entity_poly.pdbx_seq_one_letter_code
_entity_poly.pdbx_strand_id
1 'polypeptide(L)' 'ISVDQFSAALAQLARSRPLDKQRILKALLAAAFGDGEVRPIEMQMLRAIALCMDCPLPPVDSSYT' A
#
# COMPACT_ATOMS: atom_id res chain seq x y z
N ILE A 1 -7.85 0.93 16.15
CA ILE A 1 -8.46 0.64 14.84
C ILE A 1 -8.75 -0.86 14.83
N SER A 2 -9.99 -1.29 14.63
CA SER A 2 -10.30 -2.72 14.49
C SER A 2 -9.98 -3.20 13.07
N VAL A 3 -9.83 -4.51 12.90
CA VAL A 3 -9.64 -5.11 11.56
C VAL A 3 -10.81 -4.74 10.64
N ASP A 4 -12.04 -4.75 11.15
CA ASP A 4 -13.23 -4.38 10.37
C ASP A 4 -13.20 -2.92 9.87
N GLN A 5 -12.76 -1.98 10.73
CA GLN A 5 -12.62 -0.58 10.35
C GLN A 5 -11.56 -0.40 9.26
N PHE A 6 -10.45 -1.12 9.39
CA PHE A 6 -9.38 -1.10 8.40
C PHE A 6 -9.84 -1.69 7.06
N SER A 7 -10.51 -2.84 7.07
CA SER A 7 -11.09 -3.47 5.87
C SER A 7 -12.14 -2.58 5.20
N ALA A 8 -12.99 -1.90 5.98
CA ALA A 8 -13.97 -0.96 5.44
C ALA A 8 -13.30 0.25 4.76
N ALA A 9 -12.24 0.80 5.36
CA ALA A 9 -11.47 1.88 4.75
C ALA A 9 -10.80 1.42 3.44
N LEU A 10 -10.21 0.22 3.41
CA LEU A 10 -9.64 -0.36 2.19
C LEU A 10 -10.69 -0.56 1.10
N ALA A 11 -11.89 -1.04 1.45
CA ALA A 11 -12.99 -1.19 0.51
C ALA A 11 -13.52 0.15 -0.03
N GLN A 12 -13.34 1.25 0.70
CA GLN A 12 -13.64 2.59 0.23
C GLN A 12 -12.56 3.09 -0.74
N LEU A 13 -11.28 2.91 -0.38
CA LEU A 13 -10.12 3.18 -1.23
C LEU A 13 -10.13 2.38 -2.55
N ALA A 14 -10.63 1.15 -2.51
CA ALA A 14 -10.80 0.31 -3.68
C ALA A 14 -11.81 0.88 -4.71
N ARG A 15 -12.64 1.86 -4.33
CA ARG A 15 -13.57 2.55 -5.26
C ARG A 15 -12.98 3.81 -5.88
N SER A 16 -11.78 4.23 -5.47
CA SER A 16 -11.08 5.37 -6.05
C SER A 16 -10.63 5.10 -7.49
N ARG A 17 -10.29 6.17 -8.22
CA ARG A 17 -9.82 6.03 -9.61
C ARG A 17 -8.51 5.23 -9.65
N PRO A 18 -8.25 4.45 -10.72
CA PRO A 18 -7.06 3.59 -10.81
C PRO A 18 -5.74 4.32 -10.53
N LEU A 19 -5.59 5.56 -11.02
CA LEU A 19 -4.41 6.39 -10.78
C LEU A 19 -4.25 6.78 -9.31
N ASP A 20 -5.35 7.05 -8.60
CA ASP A 20 -5.32 7.43 -7.19
C ASP A 20 -4.87 6.24 -6.33
N LYS A 21 -5.35 5.02 -6.64
CA LYS A 21 -4.90 3.79 -5.98
C LYS A 21 -3.39 3.60 -6.10
N GLN A 22 -2.85 3.79 -7.31
CA GLN A 22 -1.41 3.71 -7.54
C GLN A 22 -0.65 4.77 -6.74
N ARG A 23 -1.14 6.02 -6.71
CA ARG A 23 -0.51 7.10 -5.92
C ARG A 23 -0.49 6.77 -4.43
N ILE A 24 -1.56 6.20 -3.91
CA ILE A 24 -1.66 5.81 -2.50
C ILE A 24 -0.67 4.68 -2.18
N LEU A 25 -0.59 3.64 -3.01
CA LEU A 25 0.39 2.57 -2.83
C LEU A 25 1.84 3.09 -2.88
N LYS A 26 2.14 4.02 -3.78
CA LYS A 26 3.46 4.68 -3.82
C LYS A 26 3.76 5.46 -2.55
N ALA A 27 2.78 6.19 -2.02
CA ALA A 27 2.94 6.93 -0.77
C ALA A 27 3.15 5.99 0.43
N LEU A 28 2.44 4.86 0.48
CA LEU A 28 2.62 3.82 1.49
C LEU A 28 4.00 3.16 1.38
N LEU A 29 4.49 2.91 0.17
CA LEU A 29 5.85 2.43 -0.05
C LEU A 29 6.87 3.44 0.50
N ALA A 30 6.79 4.70 0.08
CA ALA A 30 7.70 5.75 0.53
C ALA A 30 7.70 5.90 2.06
N ALA A 31 6.54 5.78 2.70
CA ALA A 31 6.43 5.81 4.16
C ALA A 31 7.10 4.58 4.80
N ALA A 32 6.93 3.39 4.22
CA ALA A 32 7.55 2.16 4.70
C ALA A 32 9.07 2.16 4.53
N PHE A 33 9.62 2.85 3.52
CA PHE A 33 11.06 3.01 3.33
C PHE A 33 11.68 4.16 4.15
N GLY A 34 10.86 4.96 4.84
CA GLY A 34 11.33 6.17 5.54
C GLY A 34 12.31 5.89 6.70
N ASP A 35 12.35 4.67 7.22
CA ASP A 35 13.29 4.19 8.24
C ASP A 35 14.57 3.58 7.65
N GLY A 36 14.72 3.57 6.32
CA GLY A 36 15.90 3.10 5.60
C GLY A 36 15.93 1.60 5.32
N GLU A 37 15.01 0.82 5.88
CA GLU A 37 14.90 -0.63 5.63
C GLU A 37 13.45 -1.10 5.70
N VAL A 38 12.95 -1.69 4.60
CA VAL A 38 11.63 -2.35 4.62
C VAL A 38 11.78 -3.80 5.05
N ARG A 39 11.14 -4.17 6.17
CA ARG A 39 11.13 -5.55 6.65
C ARG A 39 10.25 -6.42 5.75
N PRO A 40 10.53 -7.73 5.64
CA PRO A 40 9.72 -8.65 4.84
C PRO A 40 8.22 -8.61 5.18
N ILE A 41 7.89 -8.41 6.47
CA ILE A 41 6.51 -8.33 6.94
C ILE A 41 5.78 -7.06 6.46
N GLU A 42 6.48 -5.93 6.35
CA GLU A 42 5.91 -4.69 5.83
C GLU A 42 5.64 -4.80 4.34
N MET A 43 6.54 -5.44 3.60
CA MET A 43 6.34 -5.74 2.20
C MET A 43 5.13 -6.68 1.98
N GLN A 44 4.95 -7.68 2.84
CA GLN A 44 3.76 -8.55 2.81
C GLN A 44 2.47 -7.78 3.11
N MET A 45 2.49 -6.88 4.10
CA MET A 45 1.34 -6.02 4.43
C MET A 45 0.97 -5.11 3.25
N LEU A 46 1.96 -4.48 2.61
CA LEU A 46 1.74 -3.66 1.41
C LEU A 46 1.14 -4.48 0.26
N ARG A 47 1.60 -5.71 0.05
CA ARG A 47 1.04 -6.64 -0.95
C ARG A 47 -0.40 -7.02 -0.65
N ALA A 48 -0.73 -7.29 0.62
CA ALA A 48 -2.09 -7.58 1.04
C ALA A 48 -3.03 -6.38 0.81
N ILE A 49 -2.57 -5.17 1.12
CA ILE A 49 -3.31 -3.92 0.86
C ILE A 49 -3.55 -3.73 -0.65
N ALA A 50 -2.52 -3.95 -1.48
CA ALA A 50 -2.61 -3.85 -2.93
C ALA A 50 -3.64 -4.84 -3.52
N LEU A 51 -3.62 -6.10 -3.04
CA LEU A 51 -4.62 -7.12 -3.37
C LEU A 51 -6.04 -6.69 -2.97
N CYS A 52 -6.24 -6.14 -1.78
CA CYS A 52 -7.55 -5.66 -1.32
C CYS A 52 -8.10 -4.50 -2.17
N MET A 53 -7.22 -3.72 -2.81
CA MET A 53 -7.60 -2.59 -3.66
C MET A 53 -7.74 -2.94 -5.14
N ASP A 54 -7.55 -4.21 -5.53
CA ASP A 54 -7.44 -4.65 -6.93
C ASP A 54 -6.45 -3.80 -7.73
N CYS A 55 -5.27 -3.55 -7.13
CA CYS A 55 -4.22 -2.75 -7.75
C CYS A 55 -2.89 -3.49 -7.63
N PRO A 56 -2.08 -3.61 -8.71
CA PRO A 56 -0.75 -4.18 -8.59
C PRO A 56 0.13 -3.32 -7.68
N LEU A 57 1.00 -3.97 -6.90
CA LEU A 57 2.00 -3.27 -6.11
C LEU A 57 3.03 -2.63 -7.06
N PRO A 58 3.38 -1.34 -6.87
CA PRO A 58 4.44 -0.69 -7.64
C PRO A 58 5.77 -1.46 -7.49
N PRO A 59 6.63 -1.44 -8.53
CA PRO A 59 7.98 -1.95 -8.38
C PRO A 59 8.70 -1.17 -7.27
N VAL A 60 9.39 -1.92 -6.43
CA VAL A 60 10.38 -1.38 -5.49
C VAL A 60 11.64 -1.09 -6.30
N ASP A 61 11.72 0.13 -6.82
CA ASP A 61 12.92 0.70 -7.42
C ASP A 61 13.65 1.60 -6.42
N SER A 62 14.87 2.04 -6.75
CA SER A 62 15.68 2.92 -5.89
C SER A 62 15.06 4.31 -5.66
N SER A 63 13.85 4.57 -6.16
CA SER A 63 13.09 5.82 -5.98
C SER A 63 12.64 6.04 -4.53
N TYR A 64 12.68 4.99 -3.71
CA TYR A 64 12.27 5.00 -2.31
C TYR A 64 13.46 4.89 -1.35
N THR A 65 14.69 4.80 -1.87
CA THR A 65 15.95 4.81 -1.10
C THR A 65 16.45 6.24 -0.94
#